data_AF-A0A9D9Q2E6-F1
#
_entry.id   AF-A0A9D9Q2E6-F1
#
_cell.length_a   1.000
_cell.length_b   1.000
_cell.length_c   1.000
_cell.angle_alpha   90.00
_cell.angle_beta   90.00
_cell.angle_gamma   90.00
#
_symmetry.space_group_name_H-M   'P 1'
#
loop_
_entity.id
_entity.type
_entity.pdbx_description
1 polymer ?
#
loop_
_entity_poly.entity_id
_entity_poly.type
_entity_poly.pdbx_seq_one_letter_code
_entity_poly.pdbx_strand_id
1 'polypeptide(L)'
;MNTLKPSVCQLKSIAYCLLSAAFLFSCSQPSPVREQLSRAEQVMETDSRAAALVLDSIDSSALRGEDAALYAILRTQTDYKRDIPLTSDSLARIATDYYGTSLHKDYHAAMAWYTLG
;
A
#
# COMPACT_ATOMS: atom_id res chain seq x y z
N MET A 1 9.13 -59.38 -21.64
CA MET A 1 9.28 -57.92 -21.50
C MET A 1 7.92 -57.40 -21.06
N ASN A 2 7.73 -57.27 -19.74
CA ASN A 2 6.41 -57.17 -19.15
C ASN A 2 5.92 -55.72 -19.16
N THR A 3 4.71 -55.56 -19.65
CA THR A 3 3.88 -54.36 -19.62
C THR A 3 3.59 -53.94 -18.17
N LEU A 4 3.84 -52.69 -17.78
CA LEU A 4 3.23 -52.11 -16.58
C LEU A 4 2.69 -50.70 -16.89
N LYS A 5 1.36 -50.62 -16.90
CA LYS A 5 0.51 -49.44 -17.12
C LYS A 5 0.99 -48.22 -16.32
N PRO A 6 1.06 -47.02 -16.92
CA PRO A 6 1.26 -45.81 -16.15
C PRO A 6 0.02 -45.57 -15.28
N SER A 7 0.27 -45.26 -14.02
CA SER A 7 -0.72 -45.02 -12.97
C SER A 7 -1.62 -43.82 -13.33
N VAL A 8 -2.74 -44.10 -14.00
CA VAL A 8 -3.79 -43.13 -14.38
C VAL A 8 -4.36 -42.38 -13.16
N CYS A 9 -4.20 -42.93 -11.95
CA CYS A 9 -4.57 -42.28 -10.69
C CYS A 9 -3.70 -41.08 -10.30
N GLN A 10 -2.40 -41.07 -10.65
CA GLN A 10 -1.48 -40.01 -10.23
C GLN A 10 -1.68 -38.70 -11.04
N LEU A 11 -2.09 -38.83 -12.30
CA LEU A 11 -2.32 -37.68 -13.18
C LEU A 11 -3.56 -36.87 -12.78
N LYS A 12 -4.59 -37.53 -12.22
CA LYS A 12 -5.82 -36.88 -11.74
C LYS A 12 -5.59 -36.03 -10.48
N SER A 13 -4.77 -36.51 -9.54
CA SER A 13 -4.41 -35.74 -8.34
C SER A 13 -3.57 -34.51 -8.66
N ILE A 14 -2.61 -34.62 -9.60
CA ILE A 14 -1.80 -33.47 -10.03
C ILE A 14 -2.67 -32.42 -10.71
N ALA A 15 -3.60 -32.85 -11.57
CA ALA A 15 -4.57 -31.95 -12.21
C ALA A 15 -5.45 -31.22 -11.18
N TYR A 16 -5.91 -31.92 -10.13
CA TYR A 16 -6.73 -31.31 -9.08
C TYR A 16 -5.95 -30.31 -8.20
N CYS A 17 -4.69 -30.61 -7.89
CA CYS A 17 -3.80 -29.67 -7.18
C CYS A 17 -3.45 -28.42 -8.02
N LEU A 18 -3.28 -28.58 -9.33
CA LEU A 18 -3.07 -27.44 -10.23
C LEU A 18 -4.34 -26.60 -10.38
N LEU A 19 -5.52 -27.24 -10.40
CA LEU A 19 -6.81 -26.55 -10.48
C LEU A 19 -7.13 -25.77 -9.19
N SER A 20 -6.78 -26.31 -8.01
CA SER A 20 -7.01 -25.64 -6.73
C SER A 20 -6.04 -24.49 -6.47
N ALA A 21 -4.79 -24.60 -6.94
CA ALA A 21 -3.82 -23.50 -6.88
C ALA A 21 -4.23 -22.28 -7.72
N ALA A 22 -4.99 -22.49 -8.80
CA ALA A 22 -5.50 -21.41 -9.66
C ALA A 22 -6.59 -20.56 -8.97
N PHE A 23 -7.28 -21.09 -7.94
CA PHE A 23 -8.32 -20.36 -7.20
C PHE A 23 -7.80 -19.46 -6.08
N LEU A 24 -6.50 -19.50 -5.75
CA LEU A 24 -5.91 -18.68 -4.68
C LEU A 24 -5.33 -17.35 -5.16
N PHE A 25 -5.32 -17.08 -6.46
CA PHE A 25 -5.05 -15.74 -6.98
C PHE A 25 -6.34 -14.89 -6.92
N SER A 26 -6.82 -14.61 -5.71
CA SER A 26 -7.63 -13.41 -5.51
C SER A 26 -6.68 -12.22 -5.63
N CYS A 27 -6.36 -11.86 -6.87
CA CYS A 27 -5.56 -10.69 -7.19
C CYS A 27 -6.43 -9.47 -6.86
N SER A 28 -6.35 -8.99 -5.62
CA SER A 28 -6.81 -7.65 -5.26
C SER A 28 -5.98 -6.69 -6.10
N GLN A 29 -6.50 -6.28 -7.27
CA GLN A 29 -5.81 -5.28 -8.08
C GLN A 29 -5.68 -4.03 -7.21
N PRO A 30 -4.46 -3.51 -7.00
CA PRO A 30 -4.29 -2.27 -6.27
C PRO A 30 -5.08 -1.19 -7.00
N SER A 31 -5.79 -0.37 -6.23
CA SER A 31 -6.49 0.78 -6.82
C SER A 31 -5.47 1.68 -7.51
N PRO A 32 -5.85 2.41 -8.58
CA PRO A 32 -4.94 3.34 -9.25
C PRO A 32 -4.38 4.38 -8.26
N VAL A 33 -5.17 4.75 -7.25
CA VAL A 33 -4.74 5.62 -6.15
C VAL A 33 -3.64 4.96 -5.32
N ARG A 34 -3.78 3.67 -4.97
CA ARG A 34 -2.78 2.96 -4.19
C ARG A 34 -1.45 2.86 -4.93
N GLU A 35 -1.49 2.65 -6.25
CA GLU A 35 -0.28 2.68 -7.08
C GLU A 35 0.39 4.05 -7.08
N GLN A 36 -0.40 5.13 -7.19
CA GLN A 36 0.12 6.50 -7.11
C GLN A 36 0.76 6.80 -5.74
N LEU A 37 0.12 6.39 -4.64
CA LEU A 37 0.67 6.55 -3.29
C LEU A 37 1.97 5.76 -3.10
N SER A 38 2.01 4.51 -3.57
CA SER A 38 3.23 3.70 -3.53
C SER A 38 4.36 4.33 -4.35
N ARG A 39 4.05 4.91 -5.50
CA ARG A 39 5.02 5.63 -6.32
C ARG A 39 5.54 6.89 -5.60
N ALA A 40 4.64 7.66 -4.99
CA ALA A 40 5.00 8.86 -4.24
C ALA A 40 5.92 8.53 -3.07
N GLU A 41 5.65 7.43 -2.36
CA GLU A 41 6.49 6.93 -1.27
C GLU A 41 7.90 6.56 -1.74
N GLN A 42 8.02 5.81 -2.84
CA GLN A 42 9.33 5.40 -3.39
C GLN A 42 10.21 6.58 -3.81
N VAL A 43 9.60 7.64 -4.38
CA VAL A 43 10.36 8.81 -4.83
C VAL A 43 10.55 9.84 -3.72
N MET A 44 9.86 9.73 -2.57
CA MET A 44 9.91 10.70 -1.47
C MET A 44 11.31 10.98 -0.92
N GLU A 45 12.13 9.92 -0.80
CA GLU A 45 13.49 10.05 -0.28
C GLU A 45 14.48 10.64 -1.29
N THR A 46 14.20 10.48 -2.58
CA THR A 46 15.10 10.93 -3.66
C THR A 46 14.72 12.30 -4.20
N ASP A 47 13.43 12.56 -4.40
CA ASP A 47 12.89 13.84 -4.87
C ASP A 47 11.49 14.10 -4.27
N SER A 48 11.47 14.90 -3.22
CA SER A 48 10.24 15.31 -2.54
C SER A 48 9.31 16.15 -3.44
N ARG A 49 9.85 16.90 -4.41
CA ARG A 49 9.04 17.69 -5.34
C ARG A 49 8.34 16.79 -6.35
N ALA A 50 9.02 15.75 -6.84
CA ALA A 50 8.40 14.73 -7.67
C ALA A 50 7.30 13.97 -6.92
N ALA A 51 7.53 13.62 -5.65
CA ALA A 51 6.51 13.02 -4.79
C ALA A 51 5.28 13.93 -4.66
N ALA A 52 5.49 15.23 -4.40
CA ALA A 52 4.41 16.20 -4.29
C ALA A 52 3.57 16.29 -5.58
N LEU A 53 4.19 16.27 -6.76
CA LEU A 53 3.47 16.28 -8.04
C LEU A 53 2.56 15.05 -8.21
N VAL A 54 2.99 13.88 -7.73
CA VAL A 54 2.15 12.67 -7.73
C VAL A 54 0.99 12.85 -6.75
N LEU A 55 1.25 13.34 -5.53
CA LEU A 55 0.21 13.57 -4.53
C LEU A 55 -0.82 14.61 -4.99
N ASP A 56 -0.40 15.68 -5.67
CA ASP A 56 -1.28 16.73 -6.19
C ASP A 56 -2.21 16.20 -7.31
N SER A 57 -1.89 15.07 -7.93
CA SER A 57 -2.76 14.41 -8.91
C SER A 57 -3.87 13.55 -8.30
N ILE A 58 -3.83 13.32 -6.98
CA ILE A 58 -4.78 12.47 -6.26
C ILE A 58 -5.92 13.34 -5.71
N ASP A 59 -7.17 12.93 -5.95
CA ASP A 59 -8.32 13.54 -5.29
C ASP A 59 -8.40 13.10 -3.82
N SER A 60 -7.80 13.90 -2.94
CA SER A 60 -7.77 13.66 -1.49
C SER A 60 -9.16 13.58 -0.85
N SER A 61 -10.20 14.18 -1.45
CA SER A 61 -11.56 14.21 -0.88
C SER A 61 -12.25 12.84 -0.90
N ALA A 62 -11.85 12.00 -1.86
CA ALA A 62 -12.36 10.64 -2.05
C ALA A 62 -11.61 9.58 -1.21
N LEU A 63 -10.45 9.92 -0.65
CA LEU A 63 -9.61 8.97 0.09
C LEU A 63 -10.23 8.57 1.43
N ARG A 64 -10.14 7.29 1.77
CA ARG A 64 -10.64 6.73 3.04
C ARG A 64 -9.68 5.68 3.59
N GLY A 65 -9.77 5.43 4.89
CA GLY A 65 -8.97 4.40 5.56
C GLY A 65 -7.46 4.60 5.36
N GLU A 66 -6.78 3.52 4.98
CA GLU A 66 -5.32 3.50 4.82
C GLU A 66 -4.81 4.50 3.79
N ASP A 67 -5.49 4.64 2.65
CA ASP A 67 -5.03 5.51 1.57
C ASP A 67 -5.09 6.99 1.99
N ALA A 68 -6.08 7.37 2.78
CA ALA A 68 -6.17 8.72 3.36
C ALA A 68 -5.04 8.96 4.38
N ALA A 69 -4.75 7.96 5.21
CA ALA A 69 -3.70 8.05 6.22
C ALA A 69 -2.30 8.11 5.58
N LEU A 70 -2.03 7.26 4.59
CA LEU A 70 -0.77 7.25 3.84
C LEU A 70 -0.58 8.55 3.07
N TYR A 71 -1.63 9.05 2.39
CA TYR A 71 -1.60 10.36 1.74
C TYR A 71 -1.24 11.46 2.74
N ALA A 72 -1.84 11.45 3.93
CA ALA A 72 -1.60 12.46 4.95
C ALA A 72 -0.14 12.45 5.46
N ILE A 73 0.45 11.27 5.67
CA ILE A 73 1.86 11.15 6.05
C ILE A 73 2.75 11.70 4.93
N LEU A 74 2.58 11.21 3.70
CA LEU A 74 3.42 11.61 2.57
C LEU A 74 3.29 13.11 2.27
N ARG A 75 2.08 13.67 2.39
CA ARG A 75 1.84 15.11 2.20
C ARG A 75 2.57 15.93 3.25
N THR A 76 2.47 15.53 4.52
CA THR A 76 3.19 16.20 5.62
C THR A 76 4.70 16.18 5.40
N GLN A 77 5.25 15.05 4.97
CA GLN A 77 6.67 14.93 4.62
C GLN A 77 7.06 15.85 3.45
N THR A 78 6.25 15.92 2.39
CA THR A 78 6.54 16.82 1.27
C THR A 78 6.47 18.29 1.65
N ASP A 79 5.54 18.67 2.51
CA ASP A 79 5.37 20.06 2.90
C ASP A 79 6.52 20.49 3.83
N TYR A 80 6.91 19.61 4.76
CA TYR A 80 8.10 19.79 5.59
C TYR A 80 9.40 19.90 4.76
N LYS A 81 9.66 18.96 3.85
CA LYS A 81 10.88 18.97 3.00
C LYS A 81 10.93 20.17 2.04
N ARG A 82 9.79 20.80 1.74
CA ARG A 82 9.70 21.94 0.81
C ARG A 82 9.53 23.29 1.51
N ASP A 83 9.58 23.32 2.84
CA ASP A 83 9.40 24.54 3.65
C ASP A 83 8.05 25.26 3.37
N ILE A 84 7.01 24.47 3.14
CA ILE A 84 5.64 24.97 2.94
C ILE A 84 4.98 25.06 4.32
N PRO A 85 4.30 26.17 4.65
CA PRO A 85 3.55 26.29 5.89
C PRO A 85 2.58 25.11 6.03
N LEU A 86 2.77 24.34 7.10
CA LEU A 86 2.04 23.13 7.32
C LEU A 86 0.54 23.44 7.54
N THR A 87 -0.31 22.94 6.65
CA THR A 87 -1.71 22.62 6.99
C THR A 87 -1.78 21.30 7.78
N SER A 88 -0.81 21.08 8.69
CA SER A 88 -0.51 19.78 9.32
C SER A 88 -1.63 19.26 10.18
N ASP A 89 -2.33 20.14 10.91
CA ASP A 89 -3.14 19.70 12.04
C ASP A 89 -4.29 18.77 11.61
N SER A 90 -4.81 18.98 10.41
CA SER A 90 -5.83 18.09 9.83
C SER A 90 -5.25 16.78 9.32
N LEU A 91 -4.06 16.80 8.71
CA LEU A 91 -3.41 15.62 8.12
C LEU A 91 -2.78 14.72 9.18
N ALA A 92 -2.08 15.30 10.15
CA ALA A 92 -1.48 14.58 11.27
C ALA A 92 -2.53 13.82 12.07
N ARG A 93 -3.72 14.42 12.27
CA ARG A 93 -4.85 13.72 12.89
C ARG A 93 -5.35 12.54 12.04
N ILE A 94 -5.49 12.70 10.72
CA ILE A 94 -5.91 11.59 9.83
C ILE A 94 -4.90 10.43 9.90
N ALA A 95 -3.60 10.73 9.90
CA ALA A 95 -2.55 9.73 9.99
C ALA A 95 -2.55 9.00 11.35
N THR A 96 -2.65 9.76 12.44
CA THR A 96 -2.63 9.20 13.80
C THR A 96 -3.93 8.50 14.20
N ASP A 97 -5.10 8.95 13.74
CA ASP A 97 -6.37 8.27 13.97
C ASP A 97 -6.38 6.87 13.34
N TYR A 98 -5.73 6.71 12.18
CA TYR A 98 -5.65 5.42 11.49
C TYR A 98 -4.54 4.53 12.08
N TYR A 99 -3.29 5.01 12.06
CA TYR A 99 -2.13 4.20 12.46
C TYR A 99 -1.83 4.21 13.96
N GLY A 100 -2.43 5.10 14.75
CA GLY A 100 -2.25 5.15 16.20
C GLY A 100 -2.99 4.06 16.96
N THR A 101 -3.79 3.24 16.29
CA THR A 101 -4.49 2.10 16.89
C THR A 101 -3.55 0.92 17.12
N SER A 102 -3.79 0.11 18.16
CA SER A 102 -2.89 -1.01 18.54
C SER A 102 -2.76 -2.12 17.49
N LEU A 103 -3.56 -2.08 16.43
CA LEU A 103 -3.51 -3.00 15.29
C LEU A 103 -2.37 -2.67 14.31
N HIS A 104 -1.92 -1.42 14.26
CA HIS A 104 -0.89 -0.96 13.33
C HIS A 104 0.40 -0.63 14.12
N LYS A 105 1.37 -1.55 14.08
CA LYS A 105 2.71 -1.40 14.69
C LYS A 105 3.82 -1.43 13.64
N ASP A 106 3.53 -0.89 12.48
CA ASP A 106 4.38 -0.86 11.31
C ASP A 106 5.17 0.46 11.21
N TYR A 107 6.00 0.56 10.17
CA TYR A 107 6.76 1.76 9.85
C TYR A 107 5.86 3.00 9.71
N HIS A 108 4.68 2.84 9.10
CA HIS A 108 3.72 3.93 8.93
C HIS A 108 3.17 4.45 10.26
N ALA A 109 2.95 3.59 11.26
CA ALA A 109 2.61 4.04 12.60
C ALA A 109 3.70 4.90 13.24
N ALA A 110 4.97 4.51 13.11
CA ALA A 110 6.09 5.34 13.59
C ALA A 110 6.15 6.70 12.86
N MET A 111 5.93 6.70 11.54
CA MET A 111 5.88 7.94 10.76
C MET A 111 4.71 8.85 11.15
N ALA A 112 3.53 8.27 11.42
CA ALA A 112 2.36 9.04 11.83
C ALA A 112 2.62 9.82 13.12
N TRP A 113 3.27 9.21 14.11
CA TRP A 113 3.66 9.91 15.35
C TRP A 113 4.72 10.99 15.13
N TYR A 114 5.64 10.78 14.17
CA TYR A 114 6.63 11.79 13.79
C TYR A 114 5.98 13.07 13.26
N THR A 115 4.82 12.99 12.60
CA THR A 115 4.10 14.17 12.09
C THR A 115 3.51 15.09 13.16
N LEU A 116 3.54 14.71 14.44
CA LEU A 116 3.03 15.50 15.57
C LEU A 116 4.10 16.29 16.34
N GLY A 117 5.39 16.07 16.05
CA GLY A 117 6.52 16.72 16.75
C GLY A 117 7.07 17.90 15.98
#